data_AF-A0AAD3YCN8-F1
#
_entry.id   AF-A0AAD3YCN8-F1
#
_cell.length_a   1.000
_cell.length_b   1.000
_cell.length_c   1.000
_cell.angle_alpha   90.00
_cell.angle_beta   90.00
_cell.angle_gamma   90.00
#
_symmetry.space_group_name_H-M   'P 1'
#
loop_
_entity.id
_entity.type
_entity.pdbx_description
1 polymer ?
#
loop_
_entity_poly.entity_id
_entity_poly.type
_entity_poly.pdbx_seq_one_letter_code
_entity_poly.pdbx_strand_id
1 'polypeptide(L)'
;MWDKPQQAMYGAVQNMGQWAGQQVGGSQNQNQQSSLQGQHGQHGQHAQHGQQQSWAQNQQSWGPNLNQNQQSWGSNLSQNQNQQWEQQNNQWQQPSHGQHHGQQHGQQHHGKQHSGHHEKPHHQGKPHRPSPKPEFDGWDQFEYKEEDWWDNSIGKKVASVPLQDGCIMAGFKGRSDRLVNAPTGYDVRKHYLNEPLEPPLISRSPFIPIAMLEHLMRNKKDTAISVKYIHGDKISDMEGVAHTFVTPIVFARMHGDYAYKGSHIVLPYAGRAREVVVSAAIHPDFEDTNGMMALARLEHYPIQGEDWREWNKNIASGKEKYNDHTRASYDARVRSHLIFHLIKRLPSLSEVQPLSVSQAIHHVENGGSTKGMAVHLPKGVVSLELLFRSYVEALSNELGALEAVCLQYVYTSDPPTIFARECDATLLNRLQAAALEYLVGLNPQQIKNMRIFAFNDYADPNATYYFQKALNATNVVVMTKSALFPKEQGGYYWPPSKGKGCLLVLHNNSDAFGQNIETEGPGGSMDGAIGCNSSVASSLQRDRWDLLTQVFERGARLRVW
;
A
#
# COMPACT_ATOMS: atom_id res chain seq x y z
N MET A 1 3.24 1.54 41.79
CA MET A 1 3.42 2.98 42.11
C MET A 1 3.08 3.86 40.91
N TRP A 2 1.94 3.61 40.27
CA TRP A 2 1.38 4.46 39.21
C TRP A 2 -0.14 4.46 39.37
N ASP A 3 -0.63 5.46 40.08
CA ASP A 3 -2.04 5.86 40.13
C ASP A 3 -2.17 7.22 39.43
N LYS A 4 -2.79 7.21 38.25
CA LYS A 4 -3.45 8.32 37.52
C LYS A 4 -2.59 9.58 37.17
N PRO A 5 -3.01 10.42 36.20
CA PRO A 5 -4.24 11.22 36.29
C PRO A 5 -5.24 10.97 35.14
N GLN A 6 -6.50 10.86 35.53
CA GLN A 6 -7.69 10.67 34.69
C GLN A 6 -8.46 12.02 34.52
N GLN A 7 -7.76 13.14 34.36
CA GLN A 7 -8.37 14.49 34.44
C GLN A 7 -8.06 15.39 33.23
N ALA A 8 -8.31 14.91 32.01
CA ALA A 8 -8.24 15.75 30.81
C ALA A 8 -9.48 15.67 29.88
N MET A 9 -10.60 15.06 30.30
CA MET A 9 -11.79 14.87 29.43
C MET A 9 -13.13 15.36 30.02
N TYR A 10 -13.15 16.45 30.79
CA TYR A 10 -14.41 17.06 31.27
C TYR A 10 -14.51 18.58 31.06
N GLY A 11 -14.01 19.08 29.93
CA GLY A 11 -14.07 20.51 29.59
C GLY A 11 -14.67 20.79 28.22
N ALA A 12 -15.83 20.21 27.86
CA ALA A 12 -16.52 20.57 26.61
C ALA A 12 -18.03 20.20 26.58
N VAL A 13 -18.74 20.23 27.71
CA VAL A 13 -20.22 20.06 27.71
C VAL A 13 -20.87 21.13 28.56
N GLN A 14 -20.73 22.39 28.16
CA GLN A 14 -21.59 23.50 28.60
C GLN A 14 -21.62 24.57 27.50
N ASN A 15 -22.45 24.36 26.47
CA ASN A 15 -23.11 25.41 25.67
C ASN A 15 -23.87 24.78 24.51
N MET A 16 -25.11 24.37 24.74
CA MET A 16 -26.16 24.32 23.72
C MET A 16 -27.50 24.36 24.45
N GLY A 17 -27.83 25.54 24.96
CA GLY A 17 -29.18 25.92 25.34
C GLY A 17 -29.64 27.02 24.40
N GLN A 18 -30.89 26.92 23.96
CA GLN A 18 -31.67 27.92 23.21
C GLN A 18 -31.37 27.95 21.71
N TRP A 19 -32.29 27.35 20.93
CA TRP A 19 -33.00 28.02 19.83
C TRP A 19 -34.17 27.15 19.35
N ALA A 20 -35.20 27.82 18.83
CA ALA A 20 -36.46 27.32 18.26
C ALA A 20 -37.58 26.90 19.24
N GLY A 21 -38.46 27.86 19.52
CA GLY A 21 -39.87 27.62 19.78
C GLY A 21 -40.73 28.01 18.57
N GLN A 22 -42.00 27.55 18.61
CA GLN A 22 -43.16 27.84 17.74
C GLN A 22 -43.16 27.13 16.37
N GLN A 23 -44.20 26.41 15.91
CA GLN A 23 -45.66 26.58 16.05
C GLN A 23 -46.46 25.24 15.91
N VAL A 24 -47.63 25.17 16.59
CA VAL A 24 -49.01 24.78 16.16
C VAL A 24 -49.18 23.54 15.23
N GLY A 25 -50.11 22.58 15.38
CA GLY A 25 -51.29 22.35 16.22
C GLY A 25 -52.31 21.44 15.46
N GLY A 26 -52.97 20.51 16.18
CA GLY A 26 -54.14 19.70 15.75
C GLY A 26 -53.83 18.45 14.91
N SER A 27 -54.56 17.34 14.92
CA SER A 27 -55.81 16.88 15.57
C SER A 27 -55.98 15.38 15.23
N GLN A 28 -56.46 14.59 16.20
CA GLN A 28 -57.28 13.35 16.12
C GLN A 28 -57.11 12.36 14.93
N ASN A 29 -56.92 11.05 15.19
CA ASN A 29 -58.04 10.10 15.41
C ASN A 29 -57.59 8.63 15.59
N GLN A 30 -58.28 7.95 16.52
CA GLN A 30 -58.81 6.56 16.51
C GLN A 30 -57.88 5.35 16.20
N ASN A 31 -57.68 4.43 17.17
CA ASN A 31 -58.54 3.32 17.66
C ASN A 31 -58.43 2.02 16.85
N GLN A 32 -58.00 0.94 17.54
CA GLN A 32 -58.48 -0.47 17.54
C GLN A 32 -57.29 -1.38 17.93
N GLN A 33 -57.32 -2.02 19.11
CA GLN A 33 -57.81 -3.39 19.39
C GLN A 33 -56.97 -4.47 18.68
N SER A 34 -56.55 -5.59 19.27
CA SER A 34 -56.75 -6.21 20.59
C SER A 34 -55.97 -7.53 20.62
N SER A 35 -55.44 -7.88 21.81
CA SER A 35 -55.31 -9.22 22.43
C SER A 35 -55.14 -10.49 21.58
N LEU A 36 -54.19 -11.36 21.98
CA LEU A 36 -54.54 -12.63 22.65
C LEU A 36 -53.32 -13.33 23.28
N GLN A 37 -53.53 -13.74 24.53
CA GLN A 37 -52.72 -14.64 25.37
C GLN A 37 -52.98 -16.12 25.02
N GLY A 38 -52.06 -16.99 25.44
CA GLY A 38 -52.24 -18.44 25.62
C GLY A 38 -50.87 -19.12 25.77
N GLN A 39 -50.23 -19.16 26.96
CA GLN A 39 -50.39 -20.08 28.10
C GLN A 39 -50.11 -21.58 27.84
N HIS A 40 -49.17 -22.08 28.67
CA HIS A 40 -48.98 -23.43 29.23
C HIS A 40 -48.26 -24.57 28.48
N GLY A 41 -47.30 -25.17 29.21
CA GLY A 41 -46.74 -26.50 28.96
C GLY A 41 -45.47 -26.79 29.77
N GLN A 42 -45.61 -27.22 31.03
CA GLN A 42 -44.54 -27.81 31.86
C GLN A 42 -44.22 -29.25 31.44
N HIS A 43 -42.96 -29.68 31.56
CA HIS A 43 -42.46 -30.85 32.32
C HIS A 43 -41.13 -31.38 31.78
N GLY A 44 -40.28 -31.89 32.69
CA GLY A 44 -39.22 -32.85 32.35
C GLY A 44 -37.88 -32.62 33.03
N GLN A 45 -37.76 -32.98 34.30
CA GLN A 45 -36.48 -33.24 34.96
C GLN A 45 -35.86 -34.53 34.42
N HIS A 46 -34.54 -34.58 34.24
CA HIS A 46 -33.71 -35.74 34.56
C HIS A 46 -32.28 -35.30 34.85
N ALA A 47 -31.80 -35.63 36.04
CA ALA A 47 -30.41 -35.59 36.45
C ALA A 47 -29.69 -36.87 36.00
N GLN A 48 -28.37 -36.81 35.76
CA GLN A 48 -27.42 -37.80 36.28
C GLN A 48 -25.95 -37.39 36.13
N HIS A 49 -25.19 -37.89 37.10
CA HIS A 49 -23.79 -37.67 37.46
C HIS A 49 -22.75 -38.36 36.55
N GLY A 50 -21.49 -37.90 36.68
CA GLY A 50 -20.26 -38.71 36.58
C GLY A 50 -19.56 -38.59 35.22
N GLN A 51 -18.23 -38.64 35.11
CA GLN A 51 -17.14 -38.87 36.05
C GLN A 51 -15.86 -38.28 35.41
N GLN A 52 -14.96 -37.79 36.25
CA GLN A 52 -13.55 -37.59 35.93
C GLN A 52 -12.91 -38.94 35.57
N GLN A 53 -12.02 -38.97 34.57
CA GLN A 53 -10.78 -39.75 34.68
C GLN A 53 -9.74 -39.31 33.65
N SER A 54 -8.55 -39.07 34.19
CA SER A 54 -7.25 -38.83 33.59
C SER A 54 -6.71 -40.06 32.85
N TRP A 55 -5.97 -39.85 31.75
CA TRP A 55 -4.84 -40.71 31.37
C TRP A 55 -3.68 -39.87 30.85
N ALA A 56 -2.51 -40.12 31.42
CA ALA A 56 -1.21 -39.63 31.00
C ALA A 56 -0.35 -40.82 30.54
N GLN A 57 0.59 -40.52 29.63
CA GLN A 57 1.85 -41.23 29.30
C GLN A 57 1.81 -42.63 28.63
N ASN A 58 2.32 -42.69 27.38
CA ASN A 58 3.58 -43.37 26.98
C ASN A 58 3.71 -43.32 25.43
N GLN A 59 4.72 -42.65 24.88
CA GLN A 59 6.04 -43.17 24.46
C GLN A 59 6.08 -43.90 23.10
N GLN A 60 7.07 -43.47 22.29
CA GLN A 60 7.87 -44.22 21.30
C GLN A 60 7.45 -44.31 19.81
N SER A 61 8.16 -43.50 19.02
CA SER A 61 9.00 -43.86 17.86
C SER A 61 8.48 -44.86 16.82
N TRP A 62 8.04 -44.36 15.66
CA TRP A 62 8.24 -45.03 14.36
C TRP A 62 8.35 -43.95 13.26
N GLY A 63 9.46 -43.96 12.54
CA GLY A 63 9.50 -43.59 11.12
C GLY A 63 10.16 -44.75 10.35
N PRO A 64 10.46 -44.63 9.04
CA PRO A 64 9.87 -43.77 8.03
C PRO A 64 9.35 -44.59 6.82
N ASN A 65 8.40 -44.07 6.03
CA ASN A 65 8.29 -44.25 4.57
C ASN A 65 6.91 -43.81 4.06
N LEU A 66 6.89 -42.79 3.21
CA LEU A 66 6.11 -42.76 1.96
C LEU A 66 6.37 -41.41 1.27
N ASN A 67 7.34 -41.44 0.35
CA ASN A 67 7.60 -40.39 -0.62
C ASN A 67 7.56 -41.06 -1.99
N GLN A 68 6.42 -40.95 -2.70
CA GLN A 68 6.29 -41.20 -4.14
C GLN A 68 4.85 -40.90 -4.59
N ASN A 69 4.62 -39.67 -5.06
CA ASN A 69 3.71 -39.29 -6.16
C ASN A 69 3.32 -37.82 -6.02
N GLN A 70 4.16 -36.92 -6.51
CA GLN A 70 3.76 -35.58 -6.95
C GLN A 70 4.87 -34.99 -7.85
N GLN A 71 5.03 -35.58 -9.04
CA GLN A 71 5.78 -34.97 -10.14
C GLN A 71 5.02 -35.29 -11.43
N SER A 72 4.25 -34.33 -11.97
CA SER A 72 3.96 -34.18 -13.42
C SER A 72 2.80 -33.22 -13.76
N TRP A 73 2.55 -32.10 -13.06
CA TRP A 73 1.49 -31.16 -13.48
C TRP A 73 1.87 -29.66 -13.47
N GLY A 74 3.14 -29.31 -13.24
CA GLY A 74 3.55 -27.92 -13.04
C GLY A 74 4.21 -27.18 -14.20
N SER A 75 4.60 -27.86 -15.29
CA SER A 75 5.54 -27.27 -16.28
C SER A 75 4.93 -26.77 -17.60
N ASN A 76 3.62 -26.96 -17.85
CA ASN A 76 3.01 -26.60 -19.13
C ASN A 76 2.12 -25.34 -19.13
N LEU A 77 1.85 -24.73 -17.97
CA LEU A 77 1.02 -23.51 -17.92
C LEU A 77 1.81 -22.19 -18.00
N SER A 78 3.10 -22.15 -17.62
CA SER A 78 3.88 -20.90 -17.62
C SER A 78 4.48 -20.54 -18.99
N GLN A 79 4.67 -21.51 -19.89
CA GLN A 79 5.19 -21.22 -21.24
C GLN A 79 4.12 -20.68 -22.20
N ASN A 80 2.84 -21.02 -22.00
CA ASN A 80 1.77 -20.59 -22.90
C ASN A 80 1.36 -19.13 -22.71
N GLN A 81 1.54 -18.54 -21.52
CA GLN A 81 1.22 -17.12 -21.28
C GLN A 81 2.31 -16.18 -21.83
N ASN A 82 3.59 -16.58 -21.82
CA ASN A 82 4.66 -15.77 -22.41
C ASN A 82 4.63 -15.73 -23.95
N GLN A 83 4.22 -16.82 -24.61
CA GLN A 83 4.13 -16.87 -26.07
C GLN A 83 2.93 -16.09 -26.64
N GLN A 84 1.83 -15.97 -25.89
CA GLN A 84 0.69 -15.12 -26.29
C GLN A 84 1.01 -13.61 -26.23
N TRP A 85 1.92 -13.20 -25.34
CA TRP A 85 2.35 -11.80 -25.22
C TRP A 85 3.30 -11.38 -26.37
N GLU A 86 4.22 -12.24 -26.79
CA GLU A 86 5.14 -11.95 -27.91
C GLU A 86 4.42 -11.86 -29.26
N GLN A 87 3.32 -12.58 -29.46
CA GLN A 87 2.53 -12.51 -30.70
C GLN A 87 1.66 -11.26 -30.81
N GLN A 88 1.19 -10.67 -29.69
CA GLN A 88 0.40 -9.44 -29.71
C GLN A 88 1.25 -8.17 -29.88
N ASN A 89 2.53 -8.20 -29.48
CA ASN A 89 3.44 -7.05 -29.63
C ASN A 89 4.01 -6.88 -31.05
N ASN A 90 3.99 -7.91 -31.90
CA ASN A 90 4.49 -7.85 -33.27
C ASN A 90 3.49 -7.25 -34.29
N GLN A 91 2.28 -6.89 -33.89
CA GLN A 91 1.29 -6.23 -34.77
C GLN A 91 1.32 -4.70 -34.76
N TRP A 92 2.11 -4.07 -33.88
CA TRP A 92 2.20 -2.60 -33.76
C TRP A 92 3.48 -1.98 -34.33
N GLN A 93 4.29 -2.76 -35.05
CA GLN A 93 5.52 -2.26 -35.67
C GLN A 93 5.54 -2.53 -37.18
N GLN A 94 4.99 -1.61 -37.98
CA GLN A 94 5.52 -1.30 -39.32
C GLN A 94 5.23 0.16 -39.70
N PRO A 95 6.25 0.97 -40.05
CA PRO A 95 6.06 2.24 -40.74
C PRO A 95 6.07 2.02 -42.25
N SER A 96 5.00 2.44 -42.93
CA SER A 96 4.90 2.51 -44.39
C SER A 96 5.61 3.77 -44.91
N HIS A 97 6.88 3.63 -45.29
CA HIS A 97 7.53 4.58 -46.19
C HIS A 97 7.49 4.03 -47.62
N GLY A 98 6.80 4.76 -48.50
CA GLY A 98 6.88 4.55 -49.93
C GLY A 98 8.12 5.22 -50.51
N GLN A 99 8.78 4.55 -51.46
CA GLN A 99 9.61 5.17 -52.48
C GLN A 99 9.57 4.36 -53.79
N HIS A 100 9.66 5.12 -54.88
CA HIS A 100 9.54 4.74 -56.29
C HIS A 100 10.81 4.07 -56.86
N HIS A 101 10.61 3.49 -58.07
CA HIS A 101 11.58 2.88 -59.01
C HIS A 101 11.94 1.41 -58.69
N GLY A 102 11.96 0.46 -59.63
CA GLY A 102 11.76 0.46 -61.08
C GLY A 102 12.22 -0.90 -61.62
N GLN A 103 11.63 -1.31 -62.74
CA GLN A 103 12.15 -2.25 -63.75
C GLN A 103 12.37 -3.75 -63.44
N GLN A 104 11.64 -4.52 -64.24
CA GLN A 104 12.09 -5.61 -65.14
C GLN A 104 12.05 -7.09 -64.71
N HIS A 105 11.22 -7.78 -65.49
CA HIS A 105 11.36 -9.12 -66.10
C HIS A 105 11.50 -10.39 -65.25
N GLY A 106 10.58 -11.33 -65.52
CA GLY A 106 10.98 -12.74 -65.68
C GLY A 106 9.92 -13.80 -65.33
N GLN A 107 9.23 -14.30 -66.37
CA GLN A 107 8.82 -15.70 -66.61
C GLN A 107 7.86 -16.39 -65.60
N GLN A 108 6.60 -16.65 -65.99
CA GLN A 108 6.08 -17.84 -66.72
C GLN A 108 6.17 -19.16 -65.95
N HIS A 109 5.02 -19.73 -65.52
CA HIS A 109 4.35 -20.87 -66.19
C HIS A 109 3.15 -21.43 -65.38
N HIS A 110 2.07 -21.75 -66.11
CA HIS A 110 1.02 -22.80 -65.95
C HIS A 110 0.33 -23.03 -64.58
N GLY A 111 -0.99 -23.24 -64.48
CA GLY A 111 -2.07 -23.36 -65.47
C GLY A 111 -3.39 -23.83 -64.84
N LYS A 112 -4.47 -23.75 -65.66
CA LYS A 112 -5.75 -24.51 -65.64
C LYS A 112 -6.64 -24.45 -64.38
N GLN A 113 -7.77 -23.72 -64.44
CA GLN A 113 -9.12 -24.11 -64.93
C GLN A 113 -10.03 -24.70 -63.84
N HIS A 114 -11.15 -24.03 -63.56
CA HIS A 114 -12.55 -24.53 -63.47
C HIS A 114 -13.46 -23.39 -62.94
N SER A 115 -14.36 -22.81 -63.76
CA SER A 115 -15.84 -22.94 -63.72
C SER A 115 -16.47 -22.76 -62.33
N GLY A 116 -17.49 -21.94 -62.06
CA GLY A 116 -18.42 -21.12 -62.85
C GLY A 116 -19.54 -20.62 -61.91
N HIS A 117 -20.24 -19.56 -62.33
CA HIS A 117 -21.58 -19.08 -61.91
C HIS A 117 -21.98 -18.99 -60.42
N HIS A 118 -22.28 -17.78 -59.93
CA HIS A 118 -23.65 -17.24 -59.83
C HIS A 118 -23.71 -15.83 -59.17
N GLU A 119 -24.52 -14.98 -59.80
CA GLU A 119 -25.43 -13.96 -59.24
C GLU A 119 -24.98 -12.93 -58.18
N LYS A 120 -25.15 -11.66 -58.60
CA LYS A 120 -25.32 -10.48 -57.73
C LYS A 120 -26.63 -10.59 -56.93
N PRO A 121 -26.75 -9.87 -55.80
CA PRO A 121 -27.52 -8.64 -55.91
C PRO A 121 -26.90 -7.43 -55.20
N HIS A 122 -27.31 -6.28 -55.72
CA HIS A 122 -27.04 -4.93 -55.25
C HIS A 122 -27.55 -4.69 -53.82
N HIS A 123 -26.70 -4.12 -52.96
CA HIS A 123 -27.16 -3.20 -51.92
C HIS A 123 -26.29 -1.95 -51.88
N GLN A 124 -26.93 -0.81 -52.16
CA GLN A 124 -26.42 0.53 -51.97
C GLN A 124 -26.38 0.84 -50.47
N GLY A 125 -25.18 1.02 -49.92
CA GLY A 125 -24.95 1.57 -48.58
C GLY A 125 -24.09 2.82 -48.69
N LYS A 126 -24.64 3.97 -48.29
CA LYS A 126 -23.95 5.27 -48.24
C LYS A 126 -22.76 5.20 -47.26
N PRO A 127 -21.58 5.77 -47.57
CA PRO A 127 -20.51 5.85 -46.58
C PRO A 127 -20.82 6.93 -45.54
N HIS A 128 -20.84 6.53 -44.27
CA HIS A 128 -20.81 7.44 -43.14
C HIS A 128 -19.51 8.25 -43.16
N ARG A 129 -19.64 9.58 -43.10
CA ARG A 129 -18.53 10.49 -42.78
C ARG A 129 -17.94 10.11 -41.42
N PRO A 130 -16.60 10.03 -41.26
CA PRO A 130 -16.00 9.97 -39.95
C PRO A 130 -16.18 11.33 -39.24
N SER A 131 -16.66 11.28 -38.00
CA SER A 131 -16.68 12.42 -37.08
C SER A 131 -15.24 12.91 -36.84
N PRO A 132 -15.02 14.24 -36.74
CA PRO A 132 -13.69 14.78 -36.47
C PRO A 132 -13.20 14.34 -35.09
N LYS A 133 -11.92 13.95 -35.03
CA LYS A 133 -11.18 13.76 -33.77
C LYS A 133 -11.11 15.11 -33.05
N PRO A 134 -11.29 15.17 -31.72
CA PRO A 134 -10.96 16.38 -30.97
C PRO A 134 -9.43 16.50 -30.91
N GLU A 135 -8.86 17.44 -31.66
CA GLU A 135 -7.51 17.95 -31.44
C GLU A 135 -7.52 18.71 -30.11
N PHE A 136 -6.70 18.23 -29.16
CA PHE A 136 -6.60 18.78 -27.81
C PHE A 136 -5.30 19.61 -27.70
N ASP A 137 -5.25 20.71 -28.44
CA ASP A 137 -4.13 21.68 -28.47
C ASP A 137 -4.18 22.66 -27.27
N GLY A 138 -4.37 22.14 -26.06
CA GLY A 138 -4.61 22.94 -24.85
C GLY A 138 -3.38 23.23 -23.99
N TRP A 139 -2.21 22.68 -24.30
CA TRP A 139 -1.05 22.74 -23.39
C TRP A 139 0.01 23.79 -23.75
N ASP A 140 -0.03 24.37 -24.96
CA ASP A 140 1.09 25.14 -25.52
C ASP A 140 0.90 26.68 -25.56
N GLN A 141 -0.14 27.24 -24.93
CA GLN A 141 -0.38 28.71 -25.01
C GLN A 141 -0.46 29.44 -23.66
N PHE A 142 0.28 28.99 -22.67
CA PHE A 142 0.66 29.86 -21.56
C PHE A 142 2.17 30.01 -21.51
N GLU A 143 2.70 30.93 -22.32
CA GLU A 143 3.98 31.60 -22.03
C GLU A 143 3.80 32.36 -20.70
N TYR A 144 3.94 31.64 -19.59
CA TYR A 144 4.18 32.27 -18.30
C TYR A 144 5.59 32.82 -18.35
N LYS A 145 5.72 34.16 -18.35
CA LYS A 145 6.99 34.82 -18.07
C LYS A 145 7.58 34.21 -16.80
N GLU A 146 8.78 33.67 -16.93
CA GLU A 146 9.47 32.87 -15.92
C GLU A 146 9.90 33.69 -14.67
N GLU A 147 9.63 35.00 -14.66
CA GLU A 147 10.29 35.95 -13.75
C GLU A 147 9.49 36.42 -12.52
N ASP A 148 8.17 36.17 -12.39
CA ASP A 148 7.38 36.88 -11.36
C ASP A 148 6.88 36.07 -10.14
N TRP A 149 7.32 34.83 -9.91
CA TRP A 149 6.83 34.02 -8.77
C TRP A 149 7.88 33.27 -7.95
N TRP A 150 9.17 33.56 -8.13
CA TRP A 150 10.10 33.35 -7.03
C TRP A 150 9.87 34.50 -6.05
N ASP A 151 8.88 34.31 -5.17
CA ASP A 151 8.82 35.11 -3.97
C ASP A 151 10.11 34.80 -3.17
N ASN A 152 11.12 35.66 -3.37
CA ASN A 152 12.37 35.68 -2.62
C ASN A 152 12.13 35.87 -1.10
N SER A 153 10.87 36.07 -0.65
CA SER A 153 10.50 36.05 0.76
C SER A 153 10.45 34.63 1.37
N ILE A 154 10.48 33.55 0.57
CA ILE A 154 10.73 32.19 1.10
C ILE A 154 12.24 31.93 1.18
N GLY A 155 12.97 32.85 1.81
CA GLY A 155 14.30 32.61 2.36
C GLY A 155 14.29 31.65 3.55
N LYS A 156 13.32 30.71 3.61
CA LYS A 156 13.37 29.62 4.59
C LYS A 156 14.51 28.71 4.16
N LYS A 157 15.60 28.72 4.92
CA LYS A 157 16.63 27.67 4.88
C LYS A 157 15.94 26.33 4.66
N VAL A 158 16.23 25.68 3.53
CA VAL A 158 15.75 24.33 3.25
C VAL A 158 16.06 23.50 4.48
N ALA A 159 15.03 22.86 5.05
CA ALA A 159 15.19 22.07 6.25
C ALA A 159 16.26 21.02 5.97
N SER A 160 17.33 21.06 6.76
CA SER A 160 18.45 20.16 6.65
C SER A 160 18.16 18.97 7.57
N VAL A 161 18.18 17.75 7.02
CA VAL A 161 17.80 16.53 7.72
C VAL A 161 19.06 15.84 8.21
N PRO A 162 19.27 15.71 9.53
CA PRO A 162 20.39 14.92 10.04
C PRO A 162 20.15 13.44 9.74
N LEU A 163 21.16 12.79 9.18
CA LEU A 163 21.20 11.37 8.87
C LEU A 163 21.90 10.60 10.01
N GLN A 164 21.73 9.28 10.01
CA GLN A 164 22.26 8.41 11.07
C GLN A 164 23.79 8.43 11.18
N ASP A 165 24.49 8.63 10.06
CA ASP A 165 25.95 8.75 10.01
C ASP A 165 26.46 10.15 10.43
N GLY A 166 25.56 11.06 10.82
CA GLY A 166 25.86 12.45 11.17
C GLY A 166 25.90 13.40 9.97
N CYS A 167 25.74 12.90 8.75
CA CYS A 167 25.61 13.74 7.56
C CYS A 167 24.29 14.53 7.60
N ILE A 168 24.20 15.54 6.74
CA ILE A 168 23.01 16.38 6.61
C ILE A 168 22.52 16.32 5.17
N MET A 169 21.31 15.81 4.98
CA MET A 169 20.63 15.79 3.69
C MET A 169 19.84 17.09 3.50
N ALA A 170 19.89 17.65 2.29
CA ALA A 170 18.99 18.74 1.93
C ALA A 170 17.57 18.20 1.74
N GLY A 171 16.56 18.92 2.24
CA GLY A 171 15.17 18.62 1.90
C GLY A 171 14.92 18.67 0.38
N PHE A 172 13.91 17.94 -0.06
CA PHE A 172 13.53 17.90 -1.47
C PHE A 172 13.05 19.27 -1.94
N LYS A 173 13.66 19.73 -3.02
CA LYS A 173 13.28 20.94 -3.73
C LYS A 173 12.39 20.52 -4.89
N GLY A 174 11.23 21.14 -5.01
CA GLY A 174 10.37 20.89 -6.16
C GLY A 174 8.92 21.26 -5.87
N ARG A 175 8.10 21.14 -6.91
CA ARG A 175 6.65 21.32 -6.85
C ARG A 175 5.99 20.47 -7.91
N SER A 176 4.87 19.88 -7.57
CA SER A 176 4.21 18.91 -8.45
C SER A 176 3.07 19.51 -9.25
N ASP A 177 2.74 20.79 -9.11
CA ASP A 177 1.71 21.44 -9.91
C ASP A 177 2.22 22.01 -11.25
N ARG A 178 3.50 21.81 -11.55
CA ARG A 178 4.13 22.07 -12.85
C ARG A 178 4.83 20.80 -13.34
N LEU A 179 5.06 20.72 -14.64
CA LEU A 179 5.92 19.67 -15.21
C LEU A 179 7.25 20.30 -15.62
N VAL A 180 8.30 19.50 -15.59
CA VAL A 180 9.65 19.84 -16.03
C VAL A 180 9.98 19.13 -17.33
N ASN A 181 10.88 19.70 -18.13
CA ASN A 181 11.41 19.03 -19.31
C ASN A 181 12.24 17.82 -18.89
N ALA A 182 11.95 16.66 -19.46
CA ALA A 182 12.62 15.41 -19.14
C ALA A 182 12.57 14.47 -20.36
N PRO A 183 13.39 14.68 -21.40
CA PRO A 183 13.40 13.80 -22.55
C PRO A 183 14.08 12.47 -22.20
N THR A 184 13.34 11.36 -22.22
CA THR A 184 13.87 10.02 -21.88
C THR A 184 13.79 9.02 -23.04
N GLY A 185 13.22 9.42 -24.18
CA GLY A 185 12.84 8.49 -25.25
C GLY A 185 11.68 7.59 -24.84
N TYR A 186 11.55 6.43 -25.50
CA TYR A 186 10.41 5.52 -25.31
C TYR A 186 10.49 4.63 -24.06
N ASP A 187 11.69 4.43 -23.50
CA ASP A 187 11.90 3.54 -22.34
C ASP A 187 12.45 4.35 -21.16
N VAL A 188 11.52 4.89 -20.37
CA VAL A 188 11.79 5.75 -19.22
C VAL A 188 12.62 5.02 -18.16
N ARG A 189 12.26 3.76 -17.83
CA ARG A 189 12.98 2.97 -16.83
C ARG A 189 14.42 2.76 -17.26
N LYS A 190 14.65 2.28 -18.49
CA LYS A 190 16.00 2.03 -19.00
C LYS A 190 16.85 3.29 -19.03
N HIS A 191 16.26 4.44 -19.40
CA HIS A 191 16.96 5.72 -19.34
C HIS A 191 17.47 6.00 -17.93
N TYR A 192 16.62 5.95 -16.91
CA TYR A 192 17.03 6.24 -15.54
C TYR A 192 17.89 5.17 -14.89
N LEU A 193 17.83 3.92 -15.32
CA LEU A 193 18.78 2.89 -14.88
C LEU A 193 20.21 3.18 -15.38
N ASN A 194 20.36 3.81 -16.55
CA ASN A 194 21.66 4.24 -17.06
C ASN A 194 22.09 5.60 -16.49
N GLU A 195 21.13 6.45 -16.13
CA GLU A 195 21.35 7.77 -15.55
C GLU A 195 20.64 7.87 -14.19
N PRO A 196 21.16 7.18 -13.15
CA PRO A 196 20.51 7.11 -11.86
C PRO A 196 20.44 8.48 -11.19
N LEU A 197 19.32 8.74 -10.52
CA LEU A 197 19.16 9.91 -9.66
C LEU A 197 19.64 9.60 -8.23
N GLU A 198 19.50 10.60 -7.36
CA GLU A 198 19.76 10.53 -5.93
C GLU A 198 19.21 9.24 -5.29
N PRO A 199 19.91 8.65 -4.32
CA PRO A 199 19.42 7.47 -3.60
C PRO A 199 18.18 7.82 -2.75
N PRO A 200 17.42 6.80 -2.30
CA PRO A 200 16.28 7.00 -1.43
C PRO A 200 16.73 7.49 -0.06
N LEU A 201 15.92 8.34 0.57
CA LEU A 201 15.95 8.47 2.02
C LEU A 201 15.23 7.26 2.62
N ILE A 202 15.92 6.44 3.40
CA ILE A 202 15.29 5.28 4.04
C ILE A 202 15.04 5.57 5.52
N SER A 203 13.77 5.65 5.91
CA SER A 203 13.37 5.70 7.32
C SER A 203 13.12 4.30 7.84
N ARG A 204 13.51 4.02 9.09
CA ARG A 204 13.26 2.73 9.74
C ARG A 204 12.92 2.89 11.21
N SER A 205 12.17 1.92 11.74
CA SER A 205 12.00 1.81 13.19
C SER A 205 13.34 1.40 13.84
N PRO A 206 13.67 1.90 15.06
CA PRO A 206 14.96 1.66 15.70
C PRO A 206 15.28 0.18 15.94
N PHE A 207 14.25 -0.65 16.09
CA PHE A 207 14.39 -2.09 16.31
C PHE A 207 14.73 -2.87 15.03
N ILE A 208 14.71 -2.26 13.85
CA ILE A 208 15.24 -2.88 12.63
C ILE A 208 16.73 -2.52 12.49
N PRO A 209 17.68 -3.44 12.74
CA PRO A 209 19.10 -3.09 12.68
C PRO A 209 19.56 -2.79 11.25
N ILE A 210 20.64 -2.01 11.09
CA ILE A 210 21.17 -1.62 9.77
C ILE A 210 21.54 -2.82 8.89
N ALA A 211 22.12 -3.88 9.46
CA ALA A 211 22.41 -5.10 8.71
C ALA A 211 21.13 -5.77 8.16
N MET A 212 20.02 -5.71 8.92
CA MET A 212 18.73 -6.22 8.46
C MET A 212 18.13 -5.29 7.40
N LEU A 213 18.24 -3.98 7.57
CA LEU A 213 17.87 -3.03 6.51
C LEU A 213 18.62 -3.34 5.20
N GLU A 214 19.93 -3.52 5.27
CA GLU A 214 20.73 -3.88 4.10
C GLU A 214 20.28 -5.19 3.47
N HIS A 215 20.08 -6.22 4.29
CA HIS A 215 19.58 -7.50 3.84
C HIS A 215 18.23 -7.37 3.11
N LEU A 216 17.27 -6.66 3.70
CA LEU A 216 15.94 -6.44 3.13
C LEU A 216 16.00 -5.65 1.82
N MET A 217 16.85 -4.63 1.73
CA MET A 217 16.94 -3.77 0.55
C MET A 217 17.76 -4.39 -0.59
N ARG A 218 18.71 -5.29 -0.31
CA ARG A 218 19.60 -5.88 -1.33
C ARG A 218 19.22 -7.28 -1.81
N ASN A 219 18.58 -8.08 -0.96
CA ASN A 219 18.36 -9.51 -1.21
C ASN A 219 16.94 -9.87 -1.68
N LYS A 220 16.21 -8.89 -2.20
CA LYS A 220 14.89 -9.06 -2.83
C LYS A 220 15.00 -9.98 -4.04
N LYS A 221 13.98 -10.83 -4.28
CA LYS A 221 13.90 -11.73 -5.44
C LYS A 221 13.24 -11.03 -6.63
N ASP A 222 13.51 -11.43 -7.86
CA ASP A 222 12.95 -10.76 -9.06
C ASP A 222 11.46 -11.03 -9.32
N THR A 223 10.82 -11.88 -8.51
CA THR A 223 9.45 -12.36 -8.72
C THR A 223 8.48 -11.83 -7.67
N ALA A 224 7.28 -11.49 -8.13
CA ALA A 224 6.28 -10.76 -7.37
C ALA A 224 4.88 -11.42 -7.35
N ILE A 225 4.01 -10.88 -6.48
CA ILE A 225 2.53 -10.99 -6.40
C ILE A 225 1.90 -12.20 -5.71
N SER A 226 2.49 -13.40 -5.66
CA SER A 226 1.78 -14.52 -5.00
C SER A 226 2.65 -15.59 -4.36
N VAL A 227 3.96 -15.56 -4.61
CA VAL A 227 4.88 -16.55 -4.10
C VAL A 227 5.57 -15.94 -2.89
N LYS A 228 5.11 -16.32 -1.69
CA LYS A 228 5.82 -16.09 -0.42
C LYS A 228 7.17 -16.85 -0.44
N TYR A 229 7.85 -17.04 0.69
CA TYR A 229 9.14 -17.73 0.74
C TYR A 229 9.15 -19.04 -0.06
N ILE A 230 10.11 -19.18 -0.97
CA ILE A 230 10.46 -20.48 -1.60
C ILE A 230 11.87 -20.90 -1.21
N HIS A 231 12.13 -22.21 -1.22
CA HIS A 231 13.46 -22.72 -0.88
C HIS A 231 14.56 -22.07 -1.73
N GLY A 232 15.54 -21.49 -1.05
CA GLY A 232 16.64 -20.75 -1.67
C GLY A 232 16.45 -19.23 -1.65
N ASP A 233 15.24 -18.74 -1.34
CA ASP A 233 15.03 -17.30 -1.10
C ASP A 233 15.90 -16.84 0.06
N LYS A 234 16.44 -15.63 -0.09
CA LYS A 234 17.28 -15.00 0.93
C LYS A 234 16.45 -14.33 2.01
N ILE A 235 15.22 -13.92 1.72
CA ILE A 235 14.31 -13.24 2.65
C ILE A 235 13.19 -14.21 3.05
N SER A 236 13.01 -14.47 4.35
CA SER A 236 11.89 -15.28 4.86
C SER A 236 10.61 -14.45 4.99
N ASP A 237 9.46 -15.10 5.19
CA ASP A 237 8.18 -14.39 5.33
C ASP A 237 8.17 -13.42 6.51
N MET A 238 8.75 -13.83 7.65
CA MET A 238 8.79 -12.97 8.85
C MET A 238 9.81 -11.83 8.72
N GLU A 239 10.90 -12.00 7.96
CA GLU A 239 11.74 -10.88 7.54
C GLU A 239 10.97 -9.95 6.60
N GLY A 240 10.15 -10.49 5.71
CA GLY A 240 9.22 -9.73 4.89
C GLY A 240 8.33 -8.82 5.73
N VAL A 241 7.76 -9.33 6.83
CA VAL A 241 6.98 -8.51 7.78
C VAL A 241 7.81 -7.38 8.38
N ALA A 242 9.09 -7.61 8.66
CA ALA A 242 9.96 -6.57 9.20
C ALA A 242 10.12 -5.36 8.27
N HIS A 243 9.91 -5.54 6.96
CA HIS A 243 9.95 -4.46 5.97
C HIS A 243 8.77 -3.48 6.10
N THR A 244 7.66 -3.84 6.74
CA THR A 244 6.60 -2.88 7.12
C THR A 244 7.13 -1.74 7.99
N PHE A 245 8.26 -1.95 8.67
CA PHE A 245 8.93 -0.97 9.54
C PHE A 245 10.12 -0.28 8.86
N VAL A 246 10.21 -0.36 7.53
CA VAL A 246 11.20 0.30 6.69
C VAL A 246 10.46 1.03 5.56
N THR A 247 10.70 2.32 5.41
CA THR A 247 10.05 3.18 4.42
C THR A 247 11.08 3.95 3.60
N PRO A 248 11.36 3.50 2.36
CA PRO A 248 12.09 4.30 1.39
C PRO A 248 11.23 5.46 0.87
N ILE A 249 11.78 6.66 0.88
CA ILE A 249 11.21 7.88 0.31
C ILE A 249 12.10 8.32 -0.85
N VAL A 250 11.51 8.41 -2.05
CA VAL A 250 12.23 8.71 -3.28
C VAL A 250 11.72 10.01 -3.88
N PHE A 251 12.62 10.97 -4.13
CA PHE A 251 12.30 12.10 -5.00
C PHE A 251 12.48 11.66 -6.45
N ALA A 252 11.41 11.76 -7.25
CA ALA A 252 11.37 11.14 -8.57
C ALA A 252 10.81 12.08 -9.65
N ARG A 253 11.18 11.76 -10.89
CA ARG A 253 10.54 12.29 -12.10
C ARG A 253 9.56 11.26 -12.63
N MET A 254 8.27 11.58 -12.58
CA MET A 254 7.19 10.72 -13.07
C MET A 254 6.71 11.22 -14.44
N HIS A 255 6.75 10.37 -15.47
CA HIS A 255 6.44 10.71 -16.87
C HIS A 255 4.96 10.64 -17.22
N GLY A 256 4.11 10.67 -16.19
CA GLY A 256 2.67 10.73 -16.32
C GLY A 256 1.97 10.58 -14.97
N ASP A 257 0.67 10.85 -14.91
CA ASP A 257 -0.11 10.59 -13.69
C ASP A 257 -0.61 9.14 -13.68
N TYR A 258 -0.43 8.45 -12.55
CA TYR A 258 -0.99 7.10 -12.36
C TYR A 258 -2.51 7.14 -12.43
N ALA A 259 -3.10 6.17 -13.13
CA ALA A 259 -4.54 5.96 -13.16
C ALA A 259 -4.88 4.46 -13.20
N TYR A 260 -6.11 4.13 -12.80
CA TYR A 260 -6.66 2.79 -12.92
C TYR A 260 -7.88 2.80 -13.85
N LYS A 261 -7.84 2.00 -14.93
CA LYS A 261 -8.93 1.87 -15.89
C LYS A 261 -9.14 0.40 -16.29
N GLY A 262 -9.41 -0.46 -15.30
CA GLY A 262 -9.44 -1.92 -15.49
C GLY A 262 -8.06 -2.57 -15.57
N SER A 263 -7.00 -1.75 -15.61
CA SER A 263 -5.60 -2.10 -15.42
C SER A 263 -4.85 -0.88 -14.87
N HIS A 264 -3.65 -1.12 -14.34
CA HIS A 264 -2.73 -0.06 -13.95
C HIS A 264 -2.17 0.62 -15.20
N ILE A 265 -2.29 1.95 -15.28
CA ILE A 265 -1.81 2.75 -16.41
C ILE A 265 -1.16 4.04 -15.92
N VAL A 266 -0.43 4.70 -16.82
CA VAL A 266 0.12 6.04 -16.62
C VAL A 266 -0.35 6.94 -17.75
N LEU A 267 -0.93 8.09 -17.40
CA LEU A 267 -1.39 9.11 -18.34
C LEU A 267 -0.17 9.98 -18.74
N PRO A 268 0.36 9.84 -19.96
CA PRO A 268 1.71 10.31 -20.29
C PRO A 268 1.79 11.84 -20.40
N TYR A 269 2.97 12.39 -20.12
CA TYR A 269 3.33 13.75 -20.49
C TYR A 269 4.34 13.73 -21.65
N ALA A 270 4.03 14.38 -22.76
CA ALA A 270 4.87 14.38 -23.95
C ALA A 270 6.28 14.94 -23.69
N GLY A 271 7.26 14.07 -23.39
CA GLY A 271 8.67 14.44 -23.12
C GLY A 271 8.90 15.24 -21.83
N ARG A 272 7.91 15.23 -20.93
CA ARG A 272 7.90 16.00 -19.69
C ARG A 272 7.71 15.06 -18.50
N ALA A 273 8.09 15.52 -17.32
CA ALA A 273 7.86 14.79 -16.08
C ALA A 273 7.30 15.69 -14.99
N ARG A 274 6.57 15.10 -14.05
CA ARG A 274 6.21 15.74 -12.79
C ARG A 274 7.26 15.35 -11.75
N GLU A 275 7.79 16.33 -11.03
CA GLU A 275 8.56 16.05 -9.82
C GLU A 275 7.59 15.58 -8.74
N VAL A 276 7.83 14.40 -8.18
CA VAL A 276 6.99 13.79 -7.15
C VAL A 276 7.87 13.19 -6.06
N VAL A 277 7.25 12.83 -4.95
CA VAL A 277 7.87 11.96 -3.95
C VAL A 277 7.12 10.63 -3.95
N VAL A 278 7.83 9.52 -4.03
CA VAL A 278 7.23 8.19 -3.89
C VAL A 278 7.60 7.64 -2.52
N SER A 279 6.57 7.34 -1.72
CA SER A 279 6.72 6.58 -0.48
C SER A 279 6.54 5.11 -0.80
N ALA A 280 7.61 4.33 -0.72
CA ALA A 280 7.57 2.88 -0.88
C ALA A 280 7.28 2.17 0.46
N ALA A 281 6.34 2.72 1.23
CA ALA A 281 5.83 2.08 2.43
C ALA A 281 5.09 0.78 2.06
N ILE A 282 5.21 -0.22 2.93
CA ILE A 282 4.55 -1.52 2.73
C ILE A 282 3.38 -1.62 3.69
N HIS A 283 2.21 -1.92 3.14
CA HIS A 283 1.04 -2.17 3.96
C HIS A 283 1.16 -3.52 4.69
N PRO A 284 0.54 -3.65 5.89
CA PRO A 284 0.38 -4.95 6.52
C PRO A 284 -0.29 -5.97 5.59
N ASP A 285 0.43 -7.03 5.24
CA ASP A 285 -0.01 -8.05 4.29
C ASP A 285 -0.84 -9.17 4.96
N PHE A 286 -2.12 -9.25 4.60
CA PHE A 286 -3.10 -10.28 4.97
C PHE A 286 -3.67 -11.00 3.73
N GLU A 287 -2.86 -11.18 2.68
CA GLU A 287 -3.28 -11.95 1.51
C GLU A 287 -3.50 -13.44 1.86
N ASP A 288 -2.74 -13.99 2.82
CA ASP A 288 -2.79 -15.38 3.25
C ASP A 288 -2.50 -15.57 4.77
N THR A 289 -2.16 -16.79 5.19
CA THR A 289 -1.85 -17.13 6.59
C THR A 289 -0.42 -16.78 7.03
N ASN A 290 0.41 -16.29 6.12
CA ASN A 290 1.80 -15.90 6.37
C ASN A 290 1.88 -14.40 6.71
N GLY A 291 3.06 -13.80 6.62
CA GLY A 291 3.21 -12.35 6.74
C GLY A 291 2.63 -11.77 8.04
N MET A 292 1.82 -10.70 7.92
CA MET A 292 1.25 -10.01 9.08
C MET A 292 0.26 -10.89 9.85
N MET A 293 -0.47 -11.77 9.16
CA MET A 293 -1.34 -12.75 9.80
C MET A 293 -0.51 -13.64 10.76
N ALA A 294 0.62 -14.15 10.30
CA ALA A 294 1.51 -14.97 11.13
C ALA A 294 2.09 -14.20 12.32
N LEU A 295 2.46 -12.92 12.15
CA LEU A 295 2.93 -12.09 13.26
C LEU A 295 1.85 -11.91 14.32
N ALA A 296 0.64 -11.53 13.90
CA ALA A 296 -0.45 -11.10 14.78
C ALA A 296 -1.29 -12.25 15.39
N ARG A 297 -1.20 -13.45 14.84
CA ARG A 297 -2.00 -14.62 15.24
C ARG A 297 -1.80 -15.02 16.69
N LEU A 298 -2.89 -15.26 17.40
CA LEU A 298 -2.86 -15.79 18.76
C LEU A 298 -2.77 -17.32 18.74
N GLU A 299 -2.08 -17.87 19.74
CA GLU A 299 -1.89 -19.31 19.92
C GLU A 299 -2.56 -19.80 21.21
N HIS A 300 -2.60 -21.12 21.43
CA HIS A 300 -3.13 -21.69 22.67
C HIS A 300 -2.34 -21.30 23.92
N TYR A 301 -1.09 -20.87 23.75
CA TYR A 301 -0.22 -20.36 24.80
C TYR A 301 0.19 -18.92 24.48
N PRO A 302 0.48 -18.10 25.50
CA PRO A 302 0.92 -16.73 25.26
C PRO A 302 2.33 -16.71 24.65
N ILE A 303 2.59 -15.74 23.77
CA ILE A 303 3.91 -15.55 23.17
C ILE A 303 4.56 -14.33 23.82
N GLN A 304 5.61 -14.58 24.61
CA GLN A 304 6.43 -13.53 25.18
C GLN A 304 7.34 -12.97 24.09
N GLY A 305 7.31 -11.64 23.91
CA GLY A 305 8.29 -10.98 23.04
C GLY A 305 9.64 -10.86 23.75
N GLU A 306 10.72 -11.03 23.00
CA GLU A 306 12.09 -10.92 23.47
C GLU A 306 12.94 -10.03 22.54
N ASP A 307 13.66 -9.07 23.13
CA ASP A 307 14.58 -8.20 22.39
C ASP A 307 15.81 -8.96 21.88
N TRP A 308 15.77 -9.39 20.62
CA TRP A 308 16.93 -10.00 19.97
C TRP A 308 18.02 -9.00 19.56
N ARG A 309 18.82 -8.55 20.53
CA ARG A 309 19.89 -7.54 20.33
C ARG A 309 20.96 -7.93 19.32
N GLU A 310 21.24 -9.21 19.19
CA GLU A 310 22.26 -9.73 18.27
C GLU A 310 21.71 -9.99 16.86
N TRP A 311 20.48 -9.55 16.54
CA TRP A 311 19.88 -9.77 15.22
C TRP A 311 20.74 -9.23 14.08
N ASN A 312 21.45 -8.12 14.31
CA ASN A 312 22.41 -7.54 13.36
C ASN A 312 23.55 -8.49 12.94
N LYS A 313 23.93 -9.46 13.77
CA LYS A 313 24.99 -10.44 13.51
C LYS A 313 24.47 -11.82 13.14
N ASN A 314 23.18 -12.07 13.35
CA ASN A 314 22.58 -13.41 13.23
C ASN A 314 21.49 -13.47 12.16
N ILE A 315 21.66 -12.72 11.07
CA ILE A 315 20.80 -12.84 9.88
C ILE A 315 21.11 -14.17 9.20
N ALA A 316 20.15 -15.09 9.20
CA ALA A 316 20.32 -16.37 8.54
C ALA A 316 20.52 -16.17 7.03
N SER A 317 21.50 -16.87 6.46
CA SER A 317 21.73 -16.91 5.02
C SER A 317 20.64 -17.69 4.29
N GLY A 318 20.51 -17.49 2.97
CA GLY A 318 19.58 -18.28 2.15
C GLY A 318 19.86 -19.80 2.22
N LYS A 319 21.13 -20.19 2.39
CA LYS A 319 21.54 -21.60 2.56
C LYS A 319 21.05 -22.17 3.90
N GLU A 320 21.13 -21.41 4.99
CA GLU A 320 20.62 -21.83 6.29
C GLU A 320 19.09 -21.94 6.30
N LYS A 321 18.42 -20.97 5.65
CA LYS A 321 16.94 -20.96 5.51
C LYS A 321 16.40 -22.10 4.65
N TYR A 322 17.25 -22.71 3.83
CA TYR A 322 16.87 -23.90 3.07
C TYR A 322 16.43 -25.06 3.98
N ASN A 323 16.97 -25.13 5.21
CA ASN A 323 16.53 -26.09 6.22
C ASN A 323 15.30 -25.54 6.97
N ASP A 324 14.16 -26.20 6.83
CA ASP A 324 12.89 -25.73 7.41
C ASP A 324 12.93 -25.55 8.93
N HIS A 325 13.63 -26.42 9.67
CA HIS A 325 13.75 -26.29 11.12
C HIS A 325 14.56 -25.05 11.52
N THR A 326 15.65 -24.80 10.81
CA THR A 326 16.50 -23.62 11.01
C THR A 326 15.73 -22.35 10.65
N ARG A 327 15.03 -22.33 9.51
CA ARG A 327 14.16 -21.22 9.11
C ARG A 327 13.06 -20.96 10.15
N ALA A 328 12.34 -21.99 10.58
CA ALA A 328 11.25 -21.84 11.54
C ALA A 328 11.74 -21.30 12.90
N SER A 329 12.89 -21.78 13.39
CA SER A 329 13.52 -21.28 14.62
C SER A 329 13.95 -19.82 14.48
N TYR A 330 14.52 -19.47 13.32
CA TYR A 330 14.89 -18.09 12.98
C TYR A 330 13.65 -17.17 12.92
N ASP A 331 12.61 -17.54 12.17
CA ASP A 331 11.38 -16.77 12.04
C ASP A 331 10.66 -16.59 13.39
N ALA A 332 10.69 -17.61 14.26
CA ALA A 332 10.17 -17.49 15.61
C ALA A 332 10.91 -16.43 16.45
N ARG A 333 12.24 -16.32 16.29
CA ARG A 333 13.03 -15.26 16.94
C ARG A 333 12.73 -13.88 16.38
N VAL A 334 12.63 -13.75 15.05
CA VAL A 334 12.23 -12.49 14.41
C VAL A 334 10.84 -12.07 14.91
N ARG A 335 9.88 -13.00 14.91
CA ARG A 335 8.53 -12.78 15.41
C ARG A 335 8.52 -12.31 16.87
N SER A 336 9.26 -13.00 17.74
CA SER A 336 9.38 -12.63 19.16
C SER A 336 9.98 -11.22 19.34
N HIS A 337 10.99 -10.88 18.55
CA HIS A 337 11.59 -9.53 18.56
C HIS A 337 10.59 -8.45 18.12
N LEU A 338 9.84 -8.66 17.04
CA LEU A 338 8.80 -7.73 16.62
C LEU A 338 7.70 -7.57 17.69
N ILE A 339 7.23 -8.68 18.29
CA ILE A 339 6.26 -8.64 19.40
C ILE A 339 6.81 -7.82 20.57
N PHE A 340 8.08 -7.99 20.94
CA PHE A 340 8.70 -7.23 22.03
C PHE A 340 8.60 -5.73 21.81
N HIS A 341 8.90 -5.26 20.60
CA HIS A 341 8.93 -3.83 20.29
C HIS A 341 7.53 -3.24 20.08
N LEU A 342 6.57 -4.03 19.56
CA LEU A 342 5.22 -3.55 19.28
C LEU A 342 4.30 -3.55 20.51
N ILE A 343 4.22 -4.68 21.24
CA ILE A 343 3.23 -4.87 22.34
C ILE A 343 3.76 -5.66 23.54
N LYS A 344 5.05 -6.01 23.56
CA LYS A 344 5.74 -6.81 24.59
C LYS A 344 5.32 -8.29 24.69
N ARG A 345 4.03 -8.62 24.50
CA ARG A 345 3.50 -9.99 24.62
C ARG A 345 2.20 -10.14 23.84
N LEU A 346 2.04 -11.26 23.13
CA LEU A 346 0.74 -11.70 22.63
C LEU A 346 0.02 -12.57 23.68
N PRO A 347 -1.25 -12.30 23.98
CA PRO A 347 -2.04 -13.16 24.85
C PRO A 347 -2.33 -14.53 24.19
N SER A 348 -2.67 -15.53 24.98
CA SER A 348 -3.22 -16.78 24.46
C SER A 348 -4.68 -16.62 24.03
N LEU A 349 -5.17 -17.57 23.24
CA LEU A 349 -6.58 -17.67 22.86
C LEU A 349 -7.54 -17.74 24.06
N SER A 350 -7.10 -18.33 25.18
CA SER A 350 -7.92 -18.44 26.40
C SER A 350 -7.98 -17.14 27.22
N GLU A 351 -7.09 -16.18 26.97
CA GLU A 351 -7.03 -14.90 27.67
C GLU A 351 -7.88 -13.80 27.01
N VAL A 352 -8.43 -14.06 25.82
CA VAL A 352 -9.14 -13.06 25.03
C VAL A 352 -10.57 -13.49 24.71
N GLN A 353 -11.41 -12.50 24.43
CA GLN A 353 -12.73 -12.69 23.82
C GLN A 353 -12.70 -12.00 22.45
N PRO A 354 -12.44 -12.73 21.37
CA PRO A 354 -12.28 -12.13 20.05
C PRO A 354 -13.56 -11.47 19.57
N LEU A 355 -13.45 -10.26 19.06
CA LEU A 355 -14.54 -9.56 18.38
C LEU A 355 -14.76 -10.12 16.97
N SER A 356 -15.99 -10.01 16.46
CA SER A 356 -16.18 -10.06 15.01
C SER A 356 -15.49 -8.88 14.34
N VAL A 357 -15.23 -8.97 13.03
CA VAL A 357 -14.69 -7.85 12.24
C VAL A 357 -15.56 -6.60 12.37
N SER A 358 -16.89 -6.72 12.28
CA SER A 358 -17.82 -5.60 12.42
C SER A 358 -17.79 -4.96 13.81
N GLN A 359 -17.68 -5.78 14.87
CA GLN A 359 -17.52 -5.29 16.24
C GLN A 359 -16.18 -4.58 16.42
N ALA A 360 -15.09 -5.10 15.85
CA ALA A 360 -13.78 -4.49 15.90
C ALA A 360 -13.76 -3.14 15.17
N ILE A 361 -14.37 -3.04 13.99
CA ILE A 361 -14.56 -1.78 13.25
C ILE A 361 -15.29 -0.77 14.15
N HIS A 362 -16.48 -1.12 14.64
CA HIS A 362 -17.29 -0.23 15.49
C HIS A 362 -16.54 0.18 16.77
N HIS A 363 -15.75 -0.71 17.36
CA HIS A 363 -14.93 -0.40 18.53
C HIS A 363 -13.85 0.64 18.23
N VAL A 364 -13.13 0.49 17.11
CA VAL A 364 -12.09 1.44 16.68
C VAL A 364 -12.70 2.79 16.29
N GLU A 365 -13.84 2.80 15.57
CA GLU A 365 -14.54 4.02 15.17
C GLU A 365 -14.95 4.90 16.37
N ASN A 366 -15.34 4.25 17.47
CA ASN A 366 -15.72 4.90 18.73
C ASN A 366 -14.52 5.27 19.62
N GLY A 367 -13.28 5.13 19.15
CA GLY A 367 -12.07 5.45 19.92
C GLY A 367 -11.80 4.47 21.07
N GLY A 368 -12.31 3.24 20.96
CA GLY A 368 -12.06 2.19 21.94
C GLY A 368 -10.58 1.80 21.99
N SER A 369 -10.06 1.48 23.19
CA SER A 369 -8.69 1.00 23.34
C SER A 369 -8.51 -0.35 22.65
N THR A 370 -7.45 -0.54 21.87
CA THR A 370 -7.13 -1.83 21.22
C THR A 370 -6.36 -2.79 22.14
N LYS A 371 -5.96 -2.34 23.33
CA LYS A 371 -5.08 -3.09 24.24
C LYS A 371 -5.69 -4.41 24.69
N GLY A 372 -4.95 -5.51 24.51
CA GLY A 372 -5.38 -6.86 24.87
C GLY A 372 -6.56 -7.39 24.06
N MET A 373 -6.98 -6.68 23.01
CA MET A 373 -8.11 -7.10 22.18
C MET A 373 -7.68 -8.01 21.04
N ALA A 374 -8.61 -8.83 20.60
CA ALA A 374 -8.43 -9.74 19.48
C ALA A 374 -9.62 -9.66 18.53
N VAL A 375 -9.40 -10.03 17.27
CA VAL A 375 -10.44 -10.10 16.25
C VAL A 375 -10.41 -11.47 15.59
N HIS A 376 -11.59 -12.02 15.34
CA HIS A 376 -11.77 -13.27 14.61
C HIS A 376 -11.76 -13.01 13.11
N LEU A 377 -10.73 -13.50 12.44
CA LEU A 377 -10.56 -13.50 10.98
C LEU A 377 -10.84 -14.91 10.41
N PRO A 378 -11.06 -15.07 9.09
CA PRO A 378 -11.39 -16.38 8.51
C PRO A 378 -10.36 -17.48 8.79
N LYS A 379 -9.08 -17.14 8.94
CA LYS A 379 -7.98 -18.10 9.13
C LYS A 379 -7.37 -18.12 10.52
N GLY A 380 -7.92 -17.35 11.46
CA GLY A 380 -7.41 -17.33 12.82
C GLY A 380 -7.89 -16.12 13.62
N VAL A 381 -7.51 -16.12 14.89
CA VAL A 381 -7.71 -14.99 15.79
C VAL A 381 -6.40 -14.21 15.85
N VAL A 382 -6.46 -12.90 15.64
CA VAL A 382 -5.28 -12.02 15.66
C VAL A 382 -5.41 -10.92 16.71
N SER A 383 -4.28 -10.44 17.23
CA SER A 383 -4.23 -9.31 18.16
C SER A 383 -4.53 -7.99 17.47
N LEU A 384 -5.63 -7.34 17.87
CA LEU A 384 -6.00 -6.01 17.37
C LEU A 384 -4.99 -4.94 17.85
N GLU A 385 -4.43 -5.11 19.06
CA GLU A 385 -3.38 -4.25 19.59
C GLU A 385 -2.13 -4.26 18.71
N LEU A 386 -1.68 -5.45 18.29
CA LEU A 386 -0.51 -5.59 17.44
C LEU A 386 -0.74 -4.89 16.10
N LEU A 387 -1.90 -5.08 15.47
CA LEU A 387 -2.19 -4.45 14.18
C LEU A 387 -2.21 -2.92 14.27
N PHE A 388 -2.86 -2.39 15.30
CA PHE A 388 -2.85 -0.96 15.58
C PHE A 388 -1.41 -0.44 15.76
N ARG A 389 -0.58 -1.12 16.57
CA ARG A 389 0.82 -0.73 16.80
C ARG A 389 1.68 -0.82 15.55
N SER A 390 1.43 -1.80 14.67
CA SER A 390 2.11 -1.89 13.38
C SER A 390 1.83 -0.65 12.51
N TYR A 391 0.58 -0.18 12.44
CA TYR A 391 0.26 1.07 11.74
C TYR A 391 0.86 2.30 12.41
N VAL A 392 0.85 2.36 13.75
CA VAL A 392 1.48 3.46 14.49
C VAL A 392 2.95 3.58 14.12
N GLU A 393 3.69 2.46 14.03
CA GLU A 393 5.10 2.42 13.64
C GLU A 393 5.35 2.70 12.15
N ALA A 394 4.51 2.15 11.26
CA ALA A 394 4.64 2.36 9.81
C ALA A 394 4.41 3.84 9.43
N LEU A 395 3.28 4.41 9.84
CA LEU A 395 2.94 5.84 9.59
C LEU A 395 3.98 6.76 10.21
N SER A 396 4.47 6.36 11.37
CA SER A 396 5.54 7.02 12.09
C SER A 396 6.82 7.17 11.26
N ASN A 397 7.27 6.11 10.60
CA ASN A 397 8.45 6.13 9.75
C ASN A 397 8.19 7.00 8.50
N GLU A 398 7.08 6.74 7.83
CA GLU A 398 6.70 7.42 6.60
C GLU A 398 6.53 8.93 6.80
N LEU A 399 5.60 9.35 7.67
CA LEU A 399 5.31 10.76 7.92
C LEU A 399 6.51 11.48 8.55
N GLY A 400 7.32 10.78 9.34
CA GLY A 400 8.56 11.32 9.88
C GLY A 400 9.57 11.72 8.83
N ALA A 401 9.80 10.84 7.86
CA ALA A 401 10.66 11.14 6.74
C ALA A 401 10.07 12.28 5.89
N LEU A 402 8.79 12.21 5.53
CA LEU A 402 8.12 13.23 4.72
C LEU A 402 8.14 14.61 5.38
N GLU A 403 7.82 14.72 6.66
CA GLU A 403 7.89 15.99 7.40
C GLU A 403 9.33 16.51 7.56
N ALA A 404 10.33 15.63 7.48
CA ALA A 404 11.73 16.02 7.51
C ALA A 404 12.22 16.58 6.17
N VAL A 405 11.89 15.91 5.05
CA VAL A 405 12.42 16.25 3.72
C VAL A 405 11.54 17.17 2.89
N CYS A 406 10.21 17.15 3.07
CA CYS A 406 9.30 17.94 2.25
C CYS A 406 8.98 19.27 2.93
N LEU A 407 9.20 20.39 2.24
CA LEU A 407 8.82 21.71 2.77
C LEU A 407 7.30 21.88 2.87
N GLN A 408 6.58 21.43 1.84
CA GLN A 408 5.12 21.32 1.82
C GLN A 408 4.72 20.20 0.86
N TYR A 409 3.69 19.42 1.21
CA TYR A 409 3.28 18.30 0.37
C TYR A 409 1.79 17.98 0.41
N VAL A 410 1.33 17.35 -0.68
CA VAL A 410 0.03 16.72 -0.86
C VAL A 410 0.24 15.22 -0.78
N TYR A 411 -0.30 14.59 0.25
CA TYR A 411 -0.20 13.15 0.44
C TYR A 411 -1.37 12.43 -0.21
N THR A 412 -1.08 11.34 -0.94
CA THR A 412 -2.11 10.45 -1.49
C THR A 412 -1.98 9.08 -0.85
N SER A 413 -3.10 8.40 -0.59
CA SER A 413 -3.11 7.02 -0.10
C SER A 413 -4.22 6.23 -0.78
N ASP A 414 -3.95 4.95 -1.02
CA ASP A 414 -4.93 3.99 -1.52
C ASP A 414 -5.25 2.96 -0.40
N PRO A 415 -6.44 2.33 -0.42
CA PRO A 415 -6.81 1.30 0.54
C PRO A 415 -6.01 0.02 0.25
N PRO A 416 -5.68 -0.79 1.28
CA PRO A 416 -4.85 -1.99 1.12
C PRO A 416 -5.63 -3.19 0.57
N THR A 417 -6.58 -3.00 -0.36
CA THR A 417 -7.58 -4.03 -0.70
C THR A 417 -6.98 -5.33 -1.23
N ILE A 418 -5.90 -5.25 -2.00
CA ILE A 418 -5.24 -6.43 -2.57
C ILE A 418 -4.54 -7.27 -1.48
N PHE A 419 -4.17 -6.65 -0.36
CA PHE A 419 -3.53 -7.25 0.80
C PHE A 419 -4.52 -7.64 1.89
N ALA A 420 -5.81 -7.43 1.65
CA ALA A 420 -6.89 -7.56 2.63
C ALA A 420 -7.80 -8.76 2.30
N ARG A 421 -7.23 -9.89 1.83
CA ARG A 421 -8.04 -11.08 1.49
C ARG A 421 -8.54 -11.78 2.75
N GLU A 422 -7.68 -11.89 3.75
CA GLU A 422 -7.98 -12.55 5.02
C GLU A 422 -8.34 -11.55 6.14
N CYS A 423 -8.31 -10.24 5.85
CA CYS A 423 -8.75 -9.18 6.75
C CYS A 423 -9.58 -8.17 5.99
N ASP A 424 -10.69 -7.69 6.54
CA ASP A 424 -11.52 -6.67 5.87
C ASP A 424 -10.74 -5.35 5.68
N ALA A 425 -10.77 -4.80 4.46
CA ALA A 425 -10.06 -3.56 4.13
C ALA A 425 -10.56 -2.34 4.94
N THR A 426 -11.84 -2.32 5.31
CA THR A 426 -12.43 -1.29 6.19
C THR A 426 -11.76 -1.32 7.55
N LEU A 427 -11.57 -2.51 8.14
CA LEU A 427 -10.89 -2.63 9.44
C LEU A 427 -9.45 -2.09 9.37
N LEU A 428 -8.72 -2.44 8.31
CA LEU A 428 -7.37 -1.93 8.08
C LEU A 428 -7.33 -0.40 7.93
N ASN A 429 -8.26 0.17 7.16
CA ASN A 429 -8.39 1.62 7.02
C ASN A 429 -8.73 2.31 8.35
N ARG A 430 -9.63 1.73 9.17
CA ARG A 430 -9.95 2.26 10.51
C ARG A 430 -8.74 2.21 11.44
N LEU A 431 -7.97 1.13 11.41
CA LEU A 431 -6.74 1.02 12.19
C LEU A 431 -5.70 2.05 11.76
N GLN A 432 -5.53 2.27 10.45
CA GLN A 432 -4.64 3.30 9.92
C GLN A 432 -5.10 4.70 10.35
N ALA A 433 -6.39 5.02 10.23
CA ALA A 433 -6.95 6.29 10.66
C ALA A 433 -6.81 6.51 12.17
N ALA A 434 -7.08 5.49 12.99
CA ALA A 434 -6.91 5.54 14.44
C ALA A 434 -5.44 5.69 14.85
N ALA A 435 -4.52 5.04 14.13
CA ALA A 435 -3.09 5.21 14.35
C ALA A 435 -2.64 6.63 14.02
N LEU A 436 -3.15 7.22 12.92
CA LEU A 436 -2.91 8.62 12.59
C LEU A 436 -3.48 9.57 13.65
N GLU A 437 -4.72 9.34 14.11
CA GLU A 437 -5.36 10.11 15.19
C GLU A 437 -4.52 10.05 16.47
N TYR A 438 -4.00 8.87 16.82
CA TYR A 438 -3.08 8.70 17.95
C TYR A 438 -1.80 9.52 17.79
N LEU A 439 -1.14 9.46 16.62
CA LEU A 439 0.09 10.22 16.36
C LEU A 439 -0.16 11.74 16.42
N VAL A 440 -1.24 12.21 15.81
CA VAL A 440 -1.66 13.62 15.86
C VAL A 440 -1.98 14.04 17.29
N GLY A 441 -2.71 13.22 18.05
CA GLY A 441 -3.07 13.50 19.43
C GLY A 441 -1.87 13.63 20.37
N LEU A 442 -0.76 12.95 20.08
CA LEU A 442 0.48 13.10 20.83
C LEU A 442 1.16 14.45 20.58
N ASN A 443 1.16 14.93 19.34
CA ASN A 443 1.73 16.23 18.99
C ASN A 443 1.21 16.74 17.62
N PRO A 444 0.15 17.56 17.59
CA PRO A 444 -0.43 18.04 16.33
C PRO A 444 0.54 18.90 15.50
N GLN A 445 1.52 19.53 16.15
CA GLN A 445 2.52 20.38 15.50
C GLN A 445 3.58 19.59 14.71
N GLN A 446 3.59 18.26 14.83
CA GLN A 446 4.49 17.40 14.04
C GLN A 446 4.08 17.29 12.58
N ILE A 447 2.77 17.38 12.27
CA ILE A 447 2.27 17.41 10.88
C ILE A 447 2.09 18.88 10.46
N LYS A 448 3.20 19.52 10.09
CA LYS A 448 3.25 20.96 9.79
C LYS A 448 3.40 21.25 8.30
N ASN A 449 3.97 20.32 7.53
CA ASN A 449 4.29 20.50 6.13
C ASN A 449 3.22 19.87 5.22
N MET A 450 2.51 18.83 5.67
CA MET A 450 1.36 18.32 4.95
C MET A 450 0.30 19.42 4.77
N ARG A 451 -0.26 19.51 3.56
CA ARG A 451 -1.31 20.48 3.20
C ARG A 451 -2.63 19.81 2.87
N ILE A 452 -2.56 18.67 2.18
CA ILE A 452 -3.70 17.89 1.74
C ILE A 452 -3.40 16.41 2.01
N PHE A 453 -4.39 15.69 2.52
CA PHE A 453 -4.43 14.23 2.57
C PHE A 453 -5.57 13.76 1.64
N ALA A 454 -5.24 13.07 0.57
CA ALA A 454 -6.19 12.59 -0.43
C ALA A 454 -6.26 11.07 -0.40
N PHE A 455 -7.42 10.53 -0.02
CA PHE A 455 -7.64 9.07 0.08
C PHE A 455 -8.46 8.54 -1.08
N ASN A 456 -8.09 7.38 -1.63
CA ASN A 456 -8.89 6.70 -2.64
C ASN A 456 -9.99 5.86 -2.01
N ASP A 457 -11.23 6.33 -2.06
CA ASP A 457 -12.35 5.80 -1.28
C ASP A 457 -13.13 4.66 -1.97
N TYR A 458 -12.60 4.09 -3.06
CA TYR A 458 -13.32 3.09 -3.87
C TYR A 458 -13.75 1.84 -3.10
N ALA A 459 -12.99 1.43 -2.09
CA ALA A 459 -13.27 0.23 -1.29
C ALA A 459 -13.85 0.54 0.09
N ASP A 460 -13.79 1.79 0.54
CA ASP A 460 -14.32 2.24 1.82
C ASP A 460 -14.70 3.72 1.70
N PRO A 461 -15.92 4.01 1.21
CA PRO A 461 -16.40 5.37 1.00
C PRO A 461 -16.36 6.25 2.27
N ASN A 462 -16.43 5.62 3.44
CA ASN A 462 -16.44 6.31 4.73
C ASN A 462 -15.03 6.57 5.29
N ALA A 463 -13.97 6.01 4.69
CA ALA A 463 -12.60 6.18 5.20
C ALA A 463 -12.18 7.66 5.28
N THR A 464 -12.57 8.47 4.29
CA THR A 464 -12.27 9.92 4.25
C THR A 464 -12.78 10.66 5.49
N TYR A 465 -13.94 10.29 6.02
CA TYR A 465 -14.48 10.84 7.26
C TYR A 465 -13.56 10.54 8.46
N TYR A 466 -13.06 9.31 8.58
CA TYR A 466 -12.19 8.92 9.69
C TYR A 466 -10.80 9.55 9.59
N PHE A 467 -10.25 9.71 8.39
CA PHE A 467 -9.01 10.48 8.21
C PHE A 467 -9.23 11.98 8.50
N GLN A 468 -10.40 12.53 8.15
CA GLN A 468 -10.75 13.91 8.50
C GLN A 468 -10.86 14.11 10.02
N LYS A 469 -11.43 13.12 10.73
CA LYS A 469 -11.43 13.09 12.20
C LYS A 469 -10.00 13.02 12.75
N ALA A 470 -9.17 12.11 12.24
CA ALA A 470 -7.79 11.92 12.70
C ALA A 470 -6.91 13.17 12.56
N LEU A 471 -7.14 13.97 11.51
CA LEU A 471 -6.37 15.18 11.19
C LEU A 471 -7.05 16.48 11.67
N ASN A 472 -8.14 16.40 12.43
CA ASN A 472 -8.96 17.57 12.81
C ASN A 472 -8.18 18.66 13.60
N ALA A 473 -7.16 18.25 14.37
CA ALA A 473 -6.32 19.13 15.16
C ALA A 473 -5.14 19.74 14.35
N THR A 474 -5.09 19.45 13.05
CA THR A 474 -4.05 19.94 12.13
C THR A 474 -4.63 20.95 11.14
N ASN A 475 -3.76 21.56 10.33
CA ASN A 475 -4.18 22.39 9.21
C ASN A 475 -4.33 21.61 7.89
N VAL A 476 -4.39 20.28 7.92
CA VAL A 476 -4.48 19.44 6.71
C VAL A 476 -5.92 19.39 6.20
N VAL A 477 -6.12 19.57 4.88
CA VAL A 477 -7.42 19.32 4.24
C VAL A 477 -7.50 17.86 3.84
N VAL A 478 -8.56 17.16 4.25
CA VAL A 478 -8.82 15.79 3.81
C VAL A 478 -9.82 15.81 2.64
N MET A 479 -9.55 15.02 1.62
CA MET A 479 -10.43 14.89 0.45
C MET A 479 -10.32 13.51 -0.19
N THR A 480 -11.20 13.24 -1.16
CA THR A 480 -11.07 12.06 -2.03
C THR A 480 -9.92 12.26 -3.02
N LYS A 481 -9.26 11.16 -3.43
CA LYS A 481 -8.24 11.19 -4.48
C LYS A 481 -8.85 11.60 -5.83
N SER A 482 -10.11 11.27 -6.09
CA SER A 482 -10.84 11.70 -7.29
C SER A 482 -11.00 13.22 -7.41
N ALA A 483 -11.06 13.96 -6.29
CA ALA A 483 -11.06 15.43 -6.30
C ALA A 483 -9.70 16.02 -6.70
N LEU A 484 -8.62 15.26 -6.49
CA LEU A 484 -7.25 15.64 -6.83
C LEU A 484 -6.86 15.27 -8.28
N PHE A 485 -7.55 14.27 -8.84
CA PHE A 485 -7.40 13.78 -10.21
C PHE A 485 -8.75 13.79 -10.94
N PRO A 486 -9.36 14.96 -11.15
CA PRO A 486 -10.72 15.07 -11.67
C PRO A 486 -10.85 14.60 -13.12
N LYS A 487 -11.97 13.97 -13.46
CA LYS A 487 -12.25 13.45 -14.82
C LYS A 487 -12.33 14.58 -15.85
N GLU A 488 -12.80 15.75 -15.43
CA GLU A 488 -12.89 16.96 -16.25
C GLU A 488 -11.51 17.46 -16.69
N GLN A 489 -10.46 17.11 -15.94
CA GLN A 489 -9.05 17.33 -16.30
C GLN A 489 -8.40 16.05 -16.84
N GLY A 490 -9.17 15.15 -17.44
CA GLY A 490 -8.67 13.89 -18.01
C GLY A 490 -8.13 12.87 -17.00
N GLY A 491 -8.28 13.12 -15.70
CA GLY A 491 -7.66 12.34 -14.63
C GLY A 491 -6.23 12.77 -14.29
N TYR A 492 -5.75 13.89 -14.82
CA TYR A 492 -4.45 14.46 -14.45
C TYR A 492 -4.51 15.16 -13.09
N TYR A 493 -3.35 15.23 -12.42
CA TYR A 493 -3.19 15.90 -11.13
C TYR A 493 -3.55 17.38 -11.25
N TRP A 494 -4.56 17.80 -10.49
CA TRP A 494 -5.08 19.16 -10.48
C TRP A 494 -5.36 19.63 -9.05
N PRO A 495 -4.31 20.06 -8.31
CA PRO A 495 -4.48 20.42 -6.91
C PRO A 495 -5.26 21.72 -6.74
N PRO A 496 -6.08 21.84 -5.68
CA PRO A 496 -6.68 23.11 -5.30
C PRO A 496 -5.60 24.09 -4.81
N SER A 497 -5.98 25.35 -4.55
CA SER A 497 -5.06 26.42 -4.15
C SER A 497 -4.10 26.02 -3.03
N LYS A 498 -4.59 25.31 -2.01
CA LYS A 498 -3.80 24.84 -0.87
C LYS A 498 -2.70 23.83 -1.22
N GLY A 499 -2.82 23.13 -2.36
CA GLY A 499 -1.83 22.18 -2.86
C GLY A 499 -0.92 22.75 -3.95
N LYS A 500 -1.14 23.98 -4.42
CA LYS A 500 -0.25 24.63 -5.41
C LYS A 500 1.12 24.87 -4.79
N GLY A 501 2.18 24.61 -5.55
CA GLY A 501 3.57 24.70 -5.06
C GLY A 501 4.02 23.58 -4.14
N CYS A 502 3.16 22.60 -3.81
CA CYS A 502 3.50 21.46 -2.97
C CYS A 502 4.08 20.31 -3.80
N LEU A 503 4.88 19.45 -3.16
CA LEU A 503 5.21 18.14 -3.72
C LEU A 503 4.03 17.16 -3.54
N LEU A 504 3.72 16.41 -4.58
CA LEU A 504 2.79 15.29 -4.56
C LEU A 504 3.53 14.07 -4.06
N VAL A 505 3.06 13.50 -2.95
CA VAL A 505 3.52 12.23 -2.42
C VAL A 505 2.59 11.13 -2.92
N LEU A 506 3.14 10.20 -3.70
CA LEU A 506 2.51 8.96 -4.12
C LEU A 506 2.83 7.89 -3.07
N HIS A 507 1.84 7.52 -2.25
CA HIS A 507 1.96 6.33 -1.43
C HIS A 507 1.84 5.11 -2.35
N ASN A 508 2.96 4.42 -2.51
CA ASN A 508 3.02 3.22 -3.30
C ASN A 508 2.48 2.06 -2.46
N ASN A 509 1.24 1.65 -2.74
CA ASN A 509 0.53 0.59 -2.04
C ASN A 509 1.11 -0.79 -2.41
N SER A 510 2.31 -1.09 -1.91
CA SER A 510 3.15 -2.24 -2.28
C SER A 510 3.07 -3.38 -1.27
N ASP A 511 3.10 -4.63 -1.75
CA ASP A 511 3.33 -5.87 -0.98
C ASP A 511 4.77 -6.38 -1.07
N ALA A 512 5.48 -6.01 -2.12
CA ALA A 512 6.66 -6.75 -2.56
C ALA A 512 7.93 -5.90 -2.50
N PHE A 513 8.21 -5.30 -1.34
CA PHE A 513 9.57 -4.83 -1.03
C PHE A 513 10.15 -3.77 -1.99
N GLY A 514 9.31 -3.02 -2.73
CA GLY A 514 9.76 -2.10 -3.79
C GLY A 514 10.49 -2.79 -4.95
N GLN A 515 10.46 -4.12 -5.00
CA GLN A 515 11.01 -4.96 -6.06
C GLN A 515 10.26 -4.76 -7.36
N ASN A 516 8.93 -4.71 -7.27
CA ASN A 516 8.06 -4.64 -8.44
C ASN A 516 8.29 -3.35 -9.22
N ILE A 517 8.71 -2.29 -8.55
CA ILE A 517 9.13 -1.04 -9.18
C ILE A 517 10.33 -1.30 -10.10
N GLU A 518 11.30 -2.12 -9.67
CA GLU A 518 12.50 -2.44 -10.46
C GLU A 518 12.18 -3.40 -11.62
N THR A 519 11.36 -4.44 -11.39
CA THR A 519 11.26 -5.57 -12.32
C THR A 519 9.93 -5.78 -13.02
N GLU A 520 8.79 -5.32 -12.49
CA GLU A 520 7.50 -5.60 -13.12
C GLU A 520 7.22 -4.73 -14.35
N GLY A 521 6.39 -5.24 -15.25
CA GLY A 521 5.87 -4.48 -16.39
C GLY A 521 4.79 -3.46 -15.98
N PRO A 522 4.45 -2.50 -16.86
CA PRO A 522 3.64 -1.34 -16.51
C PRO A 522 2.16 -1.62 -16.21
N GLY A 523 1.64 -2.80 -16.58
CA GLY A 523 0.22 -3.13 -16.47
C GLY A 523 -0.16 -4.07 -15.31
N GLY A 524 0.82 -4.65 -14.61
CA GLY A 524 0.59 -5.69 -13.60
C GLY A 524 0.18 -5.15 -12.23
N SER A 525 0.82 -4.06 -11.79
CA SER A 525 0.60 -3.44 -10.48
C SER A 525 0.86 -1.93 -10.54
N MET A 526 0.51 -1.22 -9.46
CA MET A 526 0.89 0.18 -9.28
C MET A 526 2.41 0.35 -9.24
N ASP A 527 3.12 -0.57 -8.60
CA ASP A 527 4.59 -0.59 -8.53
C ASP A 527 5.20 -0.67 -9.93
N GLY A 528 4.74 -1.62 -10.77
CA GLY A 528 5.19 -1.78 -12.14
C GLY A 528 4.90 -0.55 -13.00
N ALA A 529 3.70 0.04 -12.85
CA ALA A 529 3.33 1.27 -13.53
C ALA A 529 4.24 2.45 -13.16
N ILE A 530 4.52 2.65 -11.86
CA ILE A 530 5.44 3.68 -11.37
C ILE A 530 6.86 3.39 -11.87
N GLY A 531 7.34 2.17 -11.69
CA GLY A 531 8.69 1.78 -12.04
C GLY A 531 9.02 1.88 -13.52
N CYS A 532 8.06 1.60 -14.41
CA CYS A 532 8.24 1.70 -15.86
C CYS A 532 8.23 3.15 -16.35
N ASN A 533 7.61 4.07 -15.63
CA ASN A 533 7.33 5.43 -16.09
C ASN A 533 7.95 6.50 -15.16
N SER A 534 8.99 6.15 -14.41
CA SER A 534 9.67 7.09 -13.53
C SER A 534 11.12 6.71 -13.25
N SER A 535 11.82 7.59 -12.54
CA SER A 535 13.16 7.36 -12.00
C SER A 535 13.20 6.54 -10.71
N VAL A 536 12.06 6.04 -10.22
CA VAL A 536 12.00 5.36 -8.91
C VAL A 536 12.75 4.02 -8.95
N ALA A 537 12.69 3.30 -10.06
CA ALA A 537 13.39 2.02 -10.23
C ALA A 537 14.91 2.15 -10.05
N SER A 538 15.53 3.18 -10.62
CA SER A 538 16.97 3.41 -10.42
C SER A 538 17.31 3.91 -9.02
N SER A 539 16.38 4.65 -8.39
CA SER A 539 16.51 5.06 -7.00
C SER A 539 16.58 3.84 -6.07
N LEU A 540 15.69 2.86 -6.26
CA LEU A 540 15.56 1.67 -5.41
C LEU A 540 16.37 0.46 -5.89
N GLN A 541 17.21 0.63 -6.91
CA GLN A 541 17.96 -0.45 -7.53
C GLN A 541 18.84 -1.17 -6.50
N ARG A 542 18.66 -2.47 -6.33
CA ARG A 542 19.26 -3.20 -5.19
C ARG A 542 20.79 -3.29 -5.19
N ASP A 543 21.41 -3.23 -6.35
CA ASP A 543 22.87 -3.32 -6.55
C ASP A 543 23.57 -1.95 -6.57
N ARG A 544 22.83 -0.83 -6.46
CA ARG A 544 23.46 0.48 -6.36
C ARG A 544 24.30 0.56 -5.08
N TRP A 545 25.50 1.11 -5.23
CA TRP A 545 26.51 1.15 -4.16
C TRP A 545 26.11 2.08 -3.02
N ASP A 546 25.36 3.14 -3.33
CA ASP A 546 24.94 4.21 -2.42
C ASP A 546 23.52 4.03 -1.85
N LEU A 547 22.88 2.88 -2.03
CA LEU A 547 21.48 2.59 -1.64
C LEU A 547 21.17 2.95 -0.18
N LEU A 548 22.15 2.76 0.70
CA LEU A 548 22.03 2.91 2.15
C LEU A 548 22.80 4.13 2.67
N THR A 549 23.17 5.08 1.81
CA THR A 549 23.91 6.28 2.23
C THR A 549 23.02 7.30 2.95
N GLN A 550 21.71 7.30 2.66
CA GLN A 550 20.75 8.22 3.25
C GLN A 550 19.79 7.47 4.19
N VAL A 551 20.32 6.97 5.31
CA VAL A 551 19.49 6.31 6.33
C VAL A 551 19.08 7.31 7.40
N PHE A 552 17.77 7.49 7.53
CA PHE A 552 17.13 8.23 8.59
C PHE A 552 16.73 7.25 9.69
N GLU A 553 17.62 7.08 10.67
CA GLU A 553 17.18 6.50 11.93
C GLU A 553 16.26 7.48 12.62
N ARG A 554 15.10 6.99 13.05
CA ARG A 554 14.19 7.75 13.89
C ARG A 554 14.87 8.09 15.22
N GLY A 555 15.59 9.21 15.21
CA GLY A 555 16.33 9.79 16.33
C GLY A 555 15.96 11.25 16.50
N ALA A 556 15.15 11.54 17.53
CA ALA A 556 14.88 12.85 18.14
C ALA A 556 13.70 13.72 17.63
N ARG A 557 13.14 13.58 16.42
CA ARG A 557 12.03 14.48 15.97
C ARG A 557 10.61 13.91 16.02
N LEU A 558 10.44 12.60 15.92
CA LEU A 558 9.19 11.88 16.17
C LEU A 558 9.41 10.74 17.16
N ARG A 559 9.98 11.03 18.34
CA ARG A 559 9.82 10.08 19.44
C ARG A 559 8.34 10.14 19.83
N VAL A 560 7.59 9.17 19.33
CA VAL A 560 6.52 8.60 20.13
C VAL A 560 7.22 7.64 21.09
N TRP A 561 7.81 8.26 22.13
CA TRP A 561 8.48 7.66 23.30
C TRP A 561 9.61 6.66 23.03
#